data_AF-A0A2D4GPJ0-F1
#
_entry.id   AF-A0A2D4GPJ0-F1
#
_cell.length_a   1.000
_cell.length_b   1.000
_cell.length_c   1.000
_cell.angle_alpha   90.00
_cell.angle_beta   90.00
_cell.angle_gamma   90.00
#
_symmetry.space_group_name_H-M   'P 1'
#
loop_
_entity.id
_entity.type
_entity.pdbx_description
1 polymer ?
#
loop_
_entity_poly.entity_id
_entity_poly.type
_entity_poly.pdbx_seq_one_letter_code
_entity_poly.pdbx_strand_id
1 'polypeptide(L)'
;ILFIDEIHRFNKSQQDTFLPHVECGTITLIGATTENPSFQVNSALLSRCRVIVLEKLSVEAVEAILMRAIKSLGIQVLSQDEELTSSMNANNSKGSELCVFIERRAINTLAYLCDGDARTGLNGLQMAVQS
;
A
#
# COMPACT_ATOMS: atom_id res chain seq x y z
N ILE A 1 -19.94 3.67 8.04
CA ILE A 1 -18.89 2.63 7.98
C ILE A 1 -17.94 2.89 9.14
N LEU A 2 -17.63 1.86 9.94
CA LEU A 2 -16.61 1.92 10.99
C LEU A 2 -15.46 1.01 10.59
N PHE A 3 -14.28 1.57 10.34
CA PHE A 3 -13.07 0.81 10.04
C PHE A 3 -12.19 0.73 11.28
N ILE A 4 -11.78 -0.48 11.64
CA ILE A 4 -10.87 -0.74 12.77
C ILE A 4 -9.69 -1.52 12.23
N ASP A 5 -8.52 -0.89 12.23
CA ASP A 5 -7.28 -1.58 11.96
C ASP A 5 -6.80 -2.33 13.20
N GLU A 6 -6.14 -3.46 12.99
CA GLU A 6 -5.65 -4.36 14.04
C GLU A 6 -6.69 -4.64 15.13
N ILE A 7 -7.90 -5.04 14.72
CA ILE A 7 -9.03 -5.34 15.63
C ILE A 7 -8.67 -6.38 16.70
N HIS A 8 -7.66 -7.21 16.47
CA HIS A 8 -7.10 -8.14 17.45
C HIS A 8 -6.53 -7.47 18.71
N ARG A 9 -6.27 -6.15 18.68
CA ARG A 9 -5.80 -5.38 19.85
C ARG A 9 -6.91 -5.10 20.87
N PHE A 10 -8.18 -5.27 20.48
CA PHE A 10 -9.33 -4.97 21.32
C PHE A 10 -9.64 -6.17 22.20
N ASN A 11 -9.83 -5.94 23.50
CA ASN A 11 -10.29 -6.99 24.39
C ASN A 11 -11.76 -7.34 24.12
N LYS A 12 -12.22 -8.48 24.66
CA LYS A 12 -13.57 -9.01 24.41
C LYS A 12 -14.68 -8.01 24.75
N SER A 13 -14.57 -7.28 25.86
CA SER A 13 -15.59 -6.30 26.27
C SER A 13 -15.68 -5.12 25.30
N GLN A 14 -14.54 -4.66 24.79
CA GLN A 14 -14.50 -3.62 23.76
C GLN A 14 -15.13 -4.11 22.45
N GLN A 15 -14.86 -5.36 22.05
CA GLN A 15 -15.47 -5.97 20.87
C GLN A 15 -17.00 -6.13 21.01
N ASP A 16 -17.47 -6.58 22.17
CA ASP A 16 -18.90 -6.77 22.45
C ASP A 16 -19.69 -5.46 22.37
N THR A 17 -19.04 -4.31 22.63
CA THR A 17 -19.65 -2.98 22.53
C THR A 17 -20.12 -2.66 21.10
N PHE A 18 -19.52 -3.27 20.07
CA PHE A 18 -19.92 -3.04 18.69
C PHE A 18 -21.17 -3.83 18.27
N LEU A 19 -21.50 -4.93 18.95
CA LEU A 19 -22.56 -5.85 18.53
C LEU A 19 -23.92 -5.18 18.34
N PRO A 20 -24.43 -4.35 19.29
CA PRO A 20 -25.74 -3.75 19.11
C PRO A 20 -25.81 -2.88 17.85
N HIS A 21 -24.72 -2.17 17.55
CA HIS A 21 -24.64 -1.25 16.40
C HIS A 21 -24.51 -1.98 15.07
N VAL A 22 -23.82 -3.13 15.04
CA VAL A 22 -23.73 -4.00 13.86
C VAL A 22 -25.09 -4.66 13.59
N GLU A 23 -25.75 -5.17 14.63
CA GLU A 23 -27.02 -5.88 14.52
C GLU A 23 -28.18 -5.01 14.03
N CYS A 24 -28.29 -3.78 14.55
CA CYS A 24 -29.33 -2.85 14.11
C CYS A 24 -28.97 -2.11 12.82
N GLY A 25 -27.83 -2.42 12.20
CA GLY A 25 -27.39 -1.80 10.94
C GLY A 25 -26.93 -0.35 11.06
N THR A 26 -26.74 0.16 12.29
CA THR A 26 -26.22 1.52 12.52
C THR A 26 -24.78 1.66 12.01
N ILE A 27 -23.98 0.60 12.12
CA ILE A 27 -22.63 0.55 11.56
C ILE A 27 -22.45 -0.65 10.62
N THR A 28 -21.78 -0.40 9.50
CA THR A 28 -21.06 -1.44 8.76
C THR A 28 -19.64 -1.49 9.31
N LEU A 29 -19.32 -2.56 10.05
CA LEU A 29 -17.99 -2.76 10.62
C LEU A 29 -17.06 -3.42 9.58
N ILE A 30 -15.87 -2.84 9.42
CA ILE A 30 -14.77 -3.43 8.66
C ILE A 30 -13.58 -3.53 9.62
N GLY A 31 -13.28 -4.75 10.06
CA GLY A 31 -12.10 -5.04 10.88
C GLY A 31 -10.97 -5.59 10.03
N ALA A 32 -9.77 -5.05 10.19
CA ALA A 32 -8.54 -5.60 9.62
C ALA A 32 -7.69 -6.24 10.73
N THR A 33 -7.00 -7.33 10.39
CA THR A 33 -6.06 -8.01 11.29
C THR A 33 -5.06 -8.81 10.47
N THR A 34 -3.82 -8.84 10.95
CA THR A 34 -2.75 -9.73 10.46
C THR A 34 -2.77 -11.10 11.14
N GLU A 35 -3.43 -11.19 12.29
CA GLU A 35 -3.58 -12.42 13.08
C GLU A 35 -4.79 -13.26 12.64
N ASN A 36 -4.79 -14.55 12.99
CA ASN A 36 -5.92 -15.44 12.68
C ASN A 36 -7.20 -14.97 13.44
N PRO A 37 -8.26 -14.57 12.71
CA PRO A 37 -9.43 -13.94 13.31
C PRO A 37 -10.19 -14.87 14.25
N SER A 38 -10.17 -16.19 14.02
CA SER A 38 -10.87 -17.18 14.84
C SER A 38 -10.39 -17.25 16.30
N PHE A 39 -9.17 -16.76 16.58
CA PHE A 39 -8.61 -16.73 17.93
C PHE A 39 -8.74 -15.36 18.61
N GLN A 40 -8.63 -14.27 17.83
CA GLN A 40 -8.52 -12.90 18.37
C GLN A 40 -9.84 -12.12 18.33
N VAL A 41 -10.77 -12.51 17.45
CA VAL A 41 -12.08 -11.85 17.32
C VAL A 41 -13.14 -12.72 18.01
N ASN A 42 -14.03 -12.10 18.77
CA ASN A 42 -15.10 -12.81 19.44
C ASN A 42 -16.02 -13.52 18.41
N SER A 43 -16.57 -14.67 18.80
CA SER A 43 -17.45 -15.45 17.92
C SER A 43 -18.72 -14.71 17.52
N ALA A 44 -19.19 -13.79 18.38
CA ALA A 44 -20.37 -12.98 18.12
C ALA A 44 -20.20 -12.04 16.91
N LEU A 45 -19.08 -11.32 16.81
CA LEU A 45 -18.77 -10.48 15.65
C LEU A 45 -18.47 -11.33 14.43
N LEU A 46 -17.72 -12.44 14.57
CA LEU A 46 -17.43 -13.33 13.44
C LEU A 46 -18.70 -13.90 12.80
N SER A 47 -19.73 -14.21 13.61
CA SER A 47 -21.01 -14.68 13.08
C SER A 47 -21.81 -13.62 12.28
N ARG A 48 -21.45 -12.34 12.41
CA ARG A 48 -22.09 -11.19 11.74
C ARG A 48 -21.22 -10.55 10.66
N CYS A 49 -19.95 -10.95 10.58
CA CYS A 49 -18.98 -10.41 9.64
C CYS A 49 -18.61 -11.46 8.59
N ARG A 50 -18.40 -11.01 7.36
CA ARG A 50 -17.77 -11.85 6.34
C ARG A 50 -16.26 -11.79 6.51
N VAL A 51 -15.62 -12.96 6.70
CA VAL A 51 -14.16 -13.06 6.71
C VAL A 51 -13.67 -13.12 5.27
N ILE A 52 -12.72 -12.24 4.93
CA ILE A 52 -12.03 -12.21 3.64
C ILE A 52 -10.55 -12.35 3.93
N VAL A 53 -9.90 -13.35 3.35
CA VAL A 53 -8.46 -13.51 3.43
C VAL A 53 -7.83 -12.73 2.29
N LEU A 54 -6.90 -11.83 2.64
CA LEU A 54 -6.09 -11.11 1.67
C LEU A 54 -4.75 -11.84 1.53
N GLU A 55 -4.35 -12.07 0.29
CA GLU A 55 -3.03 -12.64 -0.01
C GLU A 55 -2.00 -11.53 -0.21
N LYS A 56 -0.73 -11.90 -0.03
CA LYS A 56 0.39 -11.02 -0.38
C LYS A 56 0.31 -10.63 -1.86
N LEU A 57 0.73 -9.40 -2.16
CA LEU A 57 0.79 -8.94 -3.54
C LEU A 57 1.87 -9.71 -4.30
N SER A 58 1.60 -10.01 -5.58
CA SER A 58 2.65 -10.52 -6.46
C SER A 58 3.70 -9.43 -6.73
N VAL A 59 4.89 -9.83 -7.15
CA VAL A 59 5.98 -8.90 -7.48
C VAL A 59 5.52 -7.91 -8.56
N GLU A 60 4.78 -8.37 -9.56
CA GLU A 60 4.25 -7.56 -10.65
C GLU A 60 3.20 -6.55 -10.14
N ALA A 61 2.38 -6.94 -9.16
CA ALA A 61 1.41 -6.05 -8.54
C ALA A 61 2.09 -4.95 -7.71
N VAL A 62 3.18 -5.28 -6.99
CA VAL A 62 4.00 -4.30 -6.28
C VAL A 62 4.70 -3.37 -7.28
N GLU A 63 5.29 -3.90 -8.34
CA GLU A 63 5.90 -3.09 -9.40
C GLU A 63 4.88 -2.10 -9.99
N ALA A 64 3.66 -2.55 -10.28
CA ALA A 64 2.59 -1.68 -10.77
C ALA A 64 2.20 -0.58 -9.76
N ILE A 65 2.22 -0.86 -8.45
CA ILE A 65 2.00 0.14 -7.40
C ILE A 65 3.13 1.18 -7.41
N LEU A 66 4.39 0.73 -7.45
CA LEU A 66 5.56 1.60 -7.46
C LEU A 66 5.58 2.49 -8.70
N MET A 67 5.27 1.93 -9.88
CA MET A 67 5.19 2.71 -11.12
C MET A 67 4.11 3.79 -11.07
N ARG A 68 2.95 3.52 -10.42
CA ARG A 68 1.93 4.56 -10.19
C ARG A 68 2.43 5.66 -9.26
N ALA A 69 3.15 5.30 -8.19
CA ALA A 69 3.74 6.28 -7.28
C ALA A 69 4.78 7.16 -7.97
N ILE A 70 5.69 6.58 -8.73
CA ILE A 70 6.70 7.27 -9.56
C ILE A 70 6.04 8.29 -10.49
N LYS A 71 5.02 7.86 -11.24
CA LYS A 71 4.25 8.73 -12.14
C LYS A 71 3.58 9.87 -11.38
N SER A 72 3.03 9.60 -10.19
CA SER A 72 2.39 10.62 -9.35
C SER A 72 3.38 11.62 -8.77
N LEU A 73 4.64 11.23 -8.60
CA LEU A 73 5.73 12.08 -8.09
C LEU A 73 6.50 12.82 -9.19
N GLY A 74 6.18 12.59 -10.47
CA GLY A 74 6.89 13.21 -11.60
C GLY A 74 8.30 12.67 -11.85
N ILE A 75 8.63 11.51 -11.28
CA ILE A 75 9.95 10.87 -11.41
C ILE A 75 10.07 10.24 -12.81
N GLN A 76 11.21 10.45 -13.47
CA GLN A 76 11.49 9.87 -14.78
C GLN A 76 12.12 8.48 -14.64
N VAL A 77 11.61 7.50 -15.39
CA VAL A 77 12.16 6.14 -15.37
C VAL A 77 13.14 5.97 -16.52
N LEU A 78 14.40 5.71 -16.22
CA LEU A 78 15.42 5.42 -17.22
C LEU A 78 15.20 3.99 -17.74
N SER A 79 14.82 3.91 -19.01
CA SER A 79 14.82 2.66 -19.76
C SER A 79 16.16 2.52 -20.47
N GLN A 80 16.71 1.30 -20.50
CA GLN A 80 18.05 1.02 -21.03
C GLN A 80 18.22 1.38 -22.53
N ASP A 81 17.11 1.68 -23.22
CA ASP A 81 17.05 2.05 -24.63
C ASP A 81 17.01 3.58 -24.87
N GLU A 82 16.98 4.41 -23.82
CA GLU A 82 16.80 5.87 -23.89
C GLU A 82 18.09 6.68 -23.61
N GLU A 83 19.27 6.11 -23.80
CA GLU A 83 20.55 6.84 -23.65
C GLU A 83 20.81 7.87 -24.78
N LEU A 84 19.99 7.95 -25.83
CA LEU A 84 20.31 8.69 -27.06
C LEU A 84 19.43 9.92 -27.39
N THR A 85 18.33 10.19 -26.69
CA THR A 85 17.38 11.26 -27.08
C THR A 85 17.34 12.48 -26.17
N SER A 86 18.01 12.45 -25.02
CA SER A 86 17.96 13.53 -24.00
C SER A 86 18.88 14.73 -24.28
N SER A 87 19.59 14.78 -25.41
CA SER A 87 20.48 15.91 -25.77
C SER A 87 19.84 17.07 -26.56
N MET A 88 18.52 17.10 -26.80
CA MET A 88 17.93 18.10 -27.73
C MET A 88 16.78 18.98 -27.21
N ASN A 89 16.26 18.83 -25.99
CA ASN A 89 15.14 19.65 -25.49
C ASN A 89 15.47 20.47 -24.23
N ALA A 90 16.70 20.95 -24.11
CA ALA A 90 17.05 21.99 -23.14
C ALA A 90 16.73 23.36 -23.74
N ASN A 91 15.45 23.77 -23.74
CA ASN A 91 15.09 25.19 -23.74
C ASN A 91 13.63 25.41 -23.30
N ASN A 92 13.48 26.24 -22.27
CA ASN A 92 12.26 26.85 -21.70
C ASN A 92 11.45 26.01 -20.69
N SER A 93 11.80 26.12 -19.40
CA SER A 93 11.01 26.92 -18.44
C SER A 93 11.54 26.82 -17.00
N LYS A 94 11.92 27.99 -16.49
CA LYS A 94 12.03 28.45 -15.09
C LYS A 94 11.33 27.57 -14.04
N GLY A 95 12.13 26.85 -13.26
CA GLY A 95 11.75 26.13 -12.04
C GLY A 95 12.78 25.03 -11.80
N SER A 96 13.52 25.11 -10.69
CA SER A 96 14.45 24.08 -10.25
C SER A 96 13.66 22.84 -9.79
N GLU A 97 12.98 22.14 -10.69
CA GLU A 97 12.48 20.81 -10.41
C GLU A 97 13.69 19.87 -10.39
N LEU A 98 14.00 19.31 -9.22
CA LEU A 98 14.92 18.18 -9.12
C LEU A 98 14.36 17.09 -10.04
N CYS A 99 14.97 16.89 -11.20
CA CYS A 99 14.62 15.79 -12.07
C CYS A 99 15.20 14.54 -11.43
N VAL A 100 14.39 13.83 -10.64
CA VAL A 100 14.78 12.56 -10.04
C VAL A 100 14.58 11.46 -11.08
N PHE A 101 15.63 10.68 -11.29
CA PHE A 101 15.64 9.56 -12.22
C PHE A 101 15.78 8.25 -11.46
N ILE A 102 15.04 7.22 -11.89
CA ILE A 102 15.12 5.88 -11.32
C ILE A 102 15.23 4.86 -12.44
N GLU A 103 16.20 3.94 -12.35
CA GLU A 103 16.33 2.84 -13.29
C GLU A 103 15.22 1.79 -13.09
N ARG A 104 14.70 1.23 -14.19
CA ARG A 104 13.69 0.16 -14.11
C ARG A 104 14.15 -1.07 -13.31
N ARG A 105 15.43 -1.42 -13.36
CA ARG A 105 16.00 -2.54 -12.59
C ARG A 105 15.91 -2.31 -11.08
N ALA A 106 16.09 -1.07 -10.63
CA ALA A 106 15.95 -0.70 -9.23
C ALA A 106 14.50 -0.88 -8.75
N ILE A 107 13.52 -0.51 -9.58
CA ILE A 107 12.09 -0.68 -9.27
C ILE A 107 11.74 -2.16 -9.11
N ASN A 108 12.18 -3.00 -10.05
CA ASN A 108 11.92 -4.44 -10.00
C ASN A 108 12.59 -5.09 -8.78
N THR A 109 13.82 -4.70 -8.48
CA THR A 109 14.56 -5.18 -7.30
C THR A 109 13.84 -4.77 -6.01
N LEU A 110 13.39 -3.52 -5.93
CA LEU A 110 12.61 -3.03 -4.79
C LEU A 110 11.32 -3.83 -4.64
N ALA A 111 10.57 -4.05 -5.71
CA ALA A 111 9.34 -4.83 -5.71
C ALA A 111 9.56 -6.27 -5.19
N TYR A 112 10.65 -6.92 -5.61
CA TYR A 112 11.03 -8.25 -5.13
C TYR A 112 11.34 -8.26 -3.63
N LEU A 113 12.07 -7.26 -3.14
CA LEU A 113 12.46 -7.15 -1.72
C LEU A 113 11.28 -6.85 -0.78
N CYS A 114 10.17 -6.34 -1.30
CA CYS A 114 8.99 -6.00 -0.50
C CYS A 114 8.19 -7.21 -0.03
N ASP A 115 8.43 -8.41 -0.58
CA ASP A 115 7.73 -9.64 -0.24
C ASP A 115 6.19 -9.48 -0.18
N GLY A 116 5.65 -8.73 -1.15
CA GLY A 116 4.22 -8.46 -1.29
C GLY A 116 3.64 -7.38 -0.36
N ASP A 117 4.45 -6.71 0.47
CA ASP A 117 4.02 -5.54 1.24
C ASP A 117 4.25 -4.23 0.46
N ALA A 118 3.17 -3.66 -0.04
CA ALA A 118 3.21 -2.38 -0.76
C ALA A 118 3.68 -1.20 0.11
N ARG A 119 3.43 -1.22 1.43
CA ARG A 119 3.86 -0.13 2.32
C ARG A 119 5.38 -0.09 2.39
N THR A 120 6.01 -1.25 2.55
CA THR A 120 7.48 -1.39 2.53
C THR A 120 8.06 -0.85 1.22
N GLY A 121 7.45 -1.18 0.08
CA GLY A 121 7.91 -0.68 -1.22
C GLY A 121 7.79 0.83 -1.39
N LEU A 122 6.65 1.40 -1.03
CA LEU A 122 6.45 2.85 -1.13
C LEU A 122 7.39 3.63 -0.19
N ASN A 123 7.64 3.11 1.02
CA ASN A 123 8.61 3.71 1.93
C ASN A 123 10.03 3.64 1.36
N GLY A 124 10.43 2.49 0.78
CA GLY A 124 11.73 2.35 0.13
C GLY A 124 11.91 3.33 -1.04
N LEU A 125 10.88 3.49 -1.87
CA LEU A 125 10.86 4.47 -2.95
C LEU A 125 10.97 5.89 -2.41
N GLN A 126 10.21 6.24 -1.37
CA GLN A 126 10.26 7.56 -0.74
C GLN A 126 11.67 7.87 -0.22
N MET A 127 12.30 6.90 0.47
CA MET A 127 13.66 7.07 0.98
C MET A 127 14.65 7.34 -0.14
N ALA A 128 14.54 6.65 -1.28
CA ALA A 128 15.42 6.86 -2.43
C ALA A 128 15.22 8.21 -3.14
N VAL A 129 14.04 8.82 -3.02
CA VAL A 129 13.73 10.13 -3.62
C VAL A 129 14.13 11.29 -2.71
N GLN A 130 14.13 11.06 -1.38
CA GLN A 130 14.47 12.06 -0.37
C GLN A 130 15.95 12.06 0.03
N SER A 131 16.72 11.04 -0.37
CA SER A 131 18.16 10.93 -0.18
C SER A 131 18.96 11.70 -1.22
#